data_AF-A0A7Z0WQD7-F1
#
_entry.id   AF-A0A7Z0WQD7-F1
#
_cell.length_a   1.000
_cell.length_b   1.000
_cell.length_c   1.000
_cell.angle_alpha   90.00
_cell.angle_beta   90.00
_cell.angle_gamma   90.00
#
_symmetry.space_group_name_H-M   'P 1'
#
loop_
_entity.id
_entity.type
_entity.pdbx_description
1 polymer ?
#
loop_
_entity_poly.entity_id
_entity_poly.type
_entity_poly.pdbx_seq_one_letter_code
_entity_poly.pdbx_strand_id
1 'polypeptide(L)'
;MTTAVKVRPDEATTRRDPKSFVAPEVWEREIKLLVRDYPFDTVMANRLFGQAIAYLITAMEKHGQQLEIGCGELVDIAVHAFILDTRNYREFCHQYFGGQFLEHIPEIDRKYDGSVQRTAEVIEANGFEIDWPLWEKDFAKCTPCHPGSNCH
;
A
#
# COMPACT_ATOMS: atom_id res chain seq x y z
N MET A 1 29.77 29.65 33.66
CA MET A 1 29.82 28.93 32.37
C MET A 1 28.71 27.90 32.39
N THR A 2 27.61 28.17 31.71
CA THR A 2 26.47 27.25 31.61
C THR A 2 26.24 27.00 30.14
N THR A 3 26.63 25.80 29.69
CA THR A 3 26.55 25.40 28.28
C THR A 3 25.09 25.08 27.97
N ALA A 4 24.45 25.90 27.13
CA ALA A 4 23.11 25.61 26.62
C ALA A 4 23.19 24.39 25.68
N VAL A 5 22.45 23.34 26.00
CA VAL A 5 22.21 22.22 25.10
C VAL A 5 21.35 22.75 23.95
N LYS A 6 21.94 22.83 22.75
CA LYS A 6 21.19 23.03 21.50
C LYS A 6 20.38 21.76 21.24
N VAL A 7 19.08 21.81 21.53
CA VAL A 7 18.12 20.86 20.98
C VAL A 7 18.13 21.06 19.47
N ARG A 8 18.49 20.01 18.72
CA ARG A 8 18.38 20.01 17.26
C ARG A 8 16.89 20.00 16.92
N PRO A 9 16.41 20.80 15.95
CA PRO A 9 15.04 20.66 15.48
C PRO A 9 14.86 19.24 14.92
N ASP A 10 13.79 18.56 15.33
CA ASP A 10 13.32 17.35 14.67
C ASP A 10 13.18 17.65 13.17
N GLU A 11 13.98 16.98 12.34
CA GLU A 11 13.65 16.84 10.94
C GLU A 11 12.35 16.04 10.89
N ALA A 12 11.21 16.73 10.86
CA ALA A 12 9.95 16.14 10.47
C ALA A 12 10.14 15.60 9.05
N THR A 13 10.55 14.33 8.94
CA THR A 13 10.63 13.61 7.67
C THR A 13 9.28 13.75 7.01
N THR A 14 9.24 14.54 5.93
CA THR A 14 8.03 14.74 5.15
C THR A 14 7.62 13.36 4.62
N ARG A 15 6.49 12.85 5.11
CA ARG A 15 5.95 11.55 4.66
C ARG A 15 5.68 11.62 3.15
N ARG A 16 5.89 10.51 2.46
CA ARG A 16 5.61 10.36 1.03
C ARG A 16 4.09 10.40 0.83
N ASP A 17 3.63 11.23 -0.10
CA ASP A 17 2.22 11.31 -0.48
C ASP A 17 1.91 10.24 -1.54
N PRO A 18 1.00 9.27 -1.28
CA PRO A 18 0.59 8.29 -2.28
C PRO A 18 0.07 8.91 -3.59
N LYS A 19 -0.58 10.09 -3.53
CA LYS A 19 -1.09 10.77 -4.73
C LYS A 19 0.02 11.18 -5.69
N SER A 20 1.25 11.35 -5.21
CA SER A 20 2.40 11.69 -6.05
C SER A 20 2.86 10.55 -6.96
N PHE A 21 2.37 9.32 -6.73
CA PHE A 21 2.80 8.13 -7.48
C PHE A 21 1.90 7.80 -8.68
N VAL A 22 0.79 8.52 -8.89
CA VAL A 22 -0.09 8.34 -10.04
C VAL A 22 -0.50 9.69 -10.63
N ALA A 23 -0.83 9.72 -11.91
CA ALA A 23 -1.37 10.94 -12.51
C ALA A 23 -2.74 11.29 -11.88
N PRO A 24 -3.08 12.59 -11.71
CA PRO A 24 -4.35 13.00 -11.10
C PRO A 24 -5.58 12.38 -11.76
N GLU A 25 -5.56 12.23 -13.08
CA GLU A 25 -6.64 11.59 -13.85
C GLU A 25 -6.79 10.10 -13.57
N VAL A 26 -5.69 9.40 -13.27
CA VAL A 26 -5.72 7.99 -12.83
C VAL A 26 -6.31 7.92 -11.43
N TRP A 27 -5.87 8.80 -10.53
CA TRP A 27 -6.44 8.87 -9.18
C TRP A 27 -7.96 9.05 -9.22
N GLU A 28 -8.45 10.10 -9.88
CA GLU A 28 -9.89 10.39 -9.97
C GLU A 28 -10.69 9.27 -10.65
N ARG A 29 -10.05 8.55 -11.58
CA ARG A 29 -10.65 7.39 -12.24
C ARG A 29 -10.81 6.21 -11.29
N GLU A 30 -9.77 5.87 -10.53
CA GLU A 30 -9.82 4.76 -9.56
C GLU A 30 -10.82 5.03 -8.44
N ILE A 31 -10.93 6.29 -7.97
CA ILE A 31 -11.97 6.68 -7.00
C ILE A 31 -13.38 6.39 -7.56
N LYS A 32 -13.63 6.72 -8.84
CA LYS A 32 -14.93 6.46 -9.47
C LYS A 32 -15.20 4.96 -9.66
N LEU A 33 -14.18 4.17 -9.99
CA LEU A 33 -14.32 2.72 -10.11
C LEU A 33 -14.65 2.09 -8.75
N LEU A 34 -13.93 2.48 -7.70
CA LEU A 34 -14.19 2.00 -6.33
C LEU A 34 -15.60 2.33 -5.85
N VAL A 35 -16.06 3.58 -6.05
CA VAL A 35 -17.42 4.00 -5.69
C VAL A 35 -18.49 3.29 -6.53
N ARG A 36 -18.19 2.92 -7.77
CA ARG A 36 -19.13 2.20 -8.65
C ARG A 36 -19.31 0.74 -8.21
N ASP A 37 -18.21 0.06 -7.87
CA ASP A 37 -18.20 -1.39 -7.69
C ASP A 37 -18.40 -1.82 -6.23
N TYR A 38 -18.15 -0.91 -5.27
CA TYR A 38 -18.23 -1.18 -3.85
C TYR A 38 -19.10 -0.14 -3.13
N PRO A 39 -19.69 -0.46 -1.97
CA PRO A 39 -20.53 0.46 -1.20
C PRO A 39 -19.69 1.50 -0.43
N PHE A 40 -18.79 2.18 -1.14
CA PHE A 40 -17.92 3.22 -0.61
C PHE A 40 -18.38 4.59 -1.09
N ASP A 41 -18.25 5.59 -0.22
CA ASP A 41 -18.27 6.98 -0.65
C ASP A 41 -16.88 7.40 -1.14
N THR A 42 -16.78 8.62 -1.67
CA THR A 42 -15.52 9.16 -2.18
C THR A 42 -14.47 9.34 -1.08
N VAL A 43 -14.86 9.53 0.17
CA VAL A 43 -13.94 9.67 1.31
C VAL A 43 -13.25 8.33 1.57
N MET A 44 -14.03 7.26 1.70
CA MET A 44 -13.52 5.91 1.90
C MET A 44 -12.67 5.44 0.72
N ALA A 45 -13.14 5.68 -0.51
CA ALA A 45 -12.39 5.34 -1.72
C ALA A 45 -11.03 6.05 -1.78
N ASN A 46 -10.96 7.34 -1.41
CA ASN A 46 -9.69 8.09 -1.37
C ASN A 46 -8.73 7.51 -0.33
N ARG A 47 -9.22 7.18 0.86
CA ARG A 47 -8.39 6.60 1.92
C ARG A 47 -7.84 5.24 1.50
N LEU A 48 -8.70 4.37 0.97
CA LEU A 48 -8.31 3.03 0.52
C LEU A 48 -7.31 3.06 -0.63
N PHE A 49 -7.57 3.89 -1.64
CA PHE A 49 -6.67 3.95 -2.79
C PHE A 49 -5.30 4.52 -2.40
N GLY A 50 -5.23 5.46 -1.45
CA GLY A 50 -3.96 5.92 -0.89
C GLY A 50 -3.16 4.81 -0.19
N GLN A 51 -3.83 3.98 0.62
CA GLN A 51 -3.17 2.85 1.27
C GLN A 51 -2.75 1.77 0.26
N ALA A 52 -3.55 1.54 -0.79
CA ALA A 52 -3.20 0.62 -1.87
C ALA A 52 -1.93 1.06 -2.63
N ILE A 53 -1.83 2.36 -2.98
CA ILE A 53 -0.63 2.90 -3.63
C ILE A 53 0.60 2.81 -2.70
N ALA A 54 0.46 3.17 -1.42
CA ALA A 54 1.55 3.05 -0.44
C ALA A 54 2.07 1.61 -0.32
N TYR A 55 1.14 0.65 -0.28
CA TYR A 55 1.45 -0.78 -0.26
C TYR A 55 2.16 -1.23 -1.54
N LEU A 56 1.60 -0.95 -2.72
CA LEU A 56 2.17 -1.40 -3.99
C LEU A 56 3.57 -0.81 -4.24
N ILE A 57 3.78 0.48 -3.94
CA ILE A 57 5.12 1.09 -4.02
C ILE A 57 6.10 0.39 -3.08
N THR A 58 5.67 0.14 -1.85
CA THR A 58 6.49 -0.56 -0.86
C THR A 58 6.80 -1.99 -1.32
N ALA A 59 5.84 -2.69 -1.90
CA ALA A 59 6.03 -4.03 -2.44
C ALA A 59 7.09 -4.07 -3.55
N MET A 60 7.03 -3.13 -4.50
CA MET A 60 8.01 -3.04 -5.59
C MET A 60 9.41 -2.66 -5.05
N GLU A 61 9.49 -1.71 -4.13
CA GLU A 61 10.77 -1.24 -3.57
C GLU A 61 11.44 -2.25 -2.61
N LYS A 62 10.64 -3.08 -1.93
CA LYS A 62 11.13 -4.15 -1.05
C LYS A 62 11.13 -5.52 -1.72
N HIS A 63 10.80 -5.59 -3.00
CA HIS A 63 10.76 -6.84 -3.75
C HIS A 63 12.10 -7.59 -3.65
N GLY A 64 12.04 -8.91 -3.42
CA GLY A 64 13.23 -9.76 -3.27
C GLY A 64 13.79 -9.85 -1.85
N GLN A 65 13.29 -9.07 -0.88
CA GLN A 65 13.75 -9.09 0.51
C GLN A 65 13.05 -10.13 1.39
N GLN A 66 12.13 -10.93 0.83
CA GLN A 66 11.41 -12.01 1.54
C GLN A 66 10.69 -11.52 2.81
N LEU A 67 10.12 -10.31 2.77
CA LEU A 67 9.41 -9.73 3.92
C LEU A 67 8.01 -10.33 4.12
N GLU A 68 7.49 -11.08 3.15
CA GLU A 68 6.16 -11.69 3.16
C GLU A 68 5.07 -10.67 3.53
N ILE A 69 5.14 -9.49 2.91
CA ILE A 69 4.14 -8.45 3.10
C ILE A 69 2.82 -8.86 2.45
N GLY A 70 1.73 -8.33 2.97
CA GLY A 70 0.38 -8.59 2.52
C GLY A 70 -0.59 -7.62 3.19
N CYS A 71 -1.56 -7.12 2.43
CA CYS A 71 -2.57 -6.23 2.96
C CYS A 71 -3.76 -6.98 3.58
N GLY A 72 -4.58 -6.27 4.35
CA GLY A 72 -5.87 -6.80 4.83
C GLY A 72 -6.94 -6.71 3.74
N GLU A 73 -7.99 -7.53 3.86
CA GLU A 73 -9.07 -7.64 2.86
C GLU A 73 -9.65 -6.29 2.41
N LEU A 74 -9.84 -5.36 3.33
CA LEU A 74 -10.38 -4.05 3.01
C LEU A 74 -9.47 -3.23 2.09
N VAL A 75 -8.16 -3.21 2.35
CA VAL A 75 -7.18 -2.49 1.51
C VAL A 75 -6.99 -3.24 0.20
N ASP A 76 -7.02 -4.57 0.23
CA ASP A 76 -6.90 -5.43 -0.94
C ASP A 76 -7.99 -5.17 -1.99
N ILE A 77 -9.19 -4.76 -1.57
CA ILE A 77 -10.25 -4.31 -2.51
C ILE A 77 -9.75 -3.19 -3.44
N ALA A 78 -9.01 -2.21 -2.91
CA ALA A 78 -8.47 -1.12 -3.72
C ALA A 78 -7.25 -1.53 -4.54
N VAL A 79 -6.47 -2.49 -4.04
CA VAL A 79 -5.39 -3.12 -4.83
C VAL A 79 -5.98 -3.84 -6.04
N HIS A 80 -7.01 -4.67 -5.84
CA HIS A 80 -7.70 -5.39 -6.91
C HIS A 80 -8.36 -4.45 -7.90
N ALA A 81 -9.04 -3.39 -7.42
CA ALA A 81 -9.64 -2.39 -8.30
C ALA A 81 -8.60 -1.79 -9.26
N PHE A 82 -7.41 -1.44 -8.74
CA PHE A 82 -6.36 -0.87 -9.58
C PHE A 82 -5.77 -1.90 -10.55
N ILE A 83 -5.52 -3.14 -10.11
CA ILE A 83 -5.05 -4.24 -10.97
C ILE A 83 -6.01 -4.46 -12.14
N LEU A 84 -7.33 -4.38 -11.91
CA LEU A 84 -8.36 -4.53 -12.94
C LEU A 84 -8.36 -3.38 -13.96
N ASP A 85 -7.88 -2.19 -13.60
CA ASP A 85 -7.45 -1.19 -14.59
C ASP A 85 -6.06 -1.55 -15.15
N THR A 86 -6.02 -2.67 -15.86
CA THR A 86 -4.80 -3.32 -16.31
C THR A 86 -3.87 -2.42 -17.13
N ARG A 87 -4.39 -1.38 -17.79
CA ARG A 87 -3.55 -0.42 -18.50
C ARG A 87 -2.78 0.45 -17.52
N ASN A 88 -3.49 1.13 -16.62
CA ASN A 88 -2.88 2.03 -15.65
C ASN A 88 -1.99 1.25 -14.66
N TYR A 89 -2.40 0.07 -14.22
CA TYR A 89 -1.58 -0.78 -13.35
C TYR A 89 -0.27 -1.23 -14.01
N ARG A 90 -0.31 -1.61 -15.29
CA ARG A 90 0.91 -1.99 -16.04
C ARG A 90 1.86 -0.80 -16.22
N GLU A 91 1.32 0.36 -16.56
CA GLU A 91 2.11 1.59 -16.71
C GLU A 91 2.74 2.00 -15.36
N PHE A 92 1.98 1.89 -14.26
CA PHE A 92 2.46 2.11 -12.90
C PHE A 92 3.58 1.14 -12.51
N CYS A 93 3.41 -0.17 -12.72
CA CYS A 93 4.46 -1.15 -12.44
C CYS A 93 5.71 -0.86 -13.27
N HIS A 94 5.55 -0.59 -14.56
CA HIS A 94 6.68 -0.27 -15.44
C HIS A 94 7.48 0.92 -14.91
N GLN A 95 6.80 1.96 -14.43
CA GLN A 95 7.43 3.17 -13.90
C GLN A 95 8.18 2.92 -12.59
N TYR A 96 7.60 2.19 -11.64
CA TYR A 96 8.16 2.08 -10.27
C TYR A 96 8.88 0.77 -9.98
N PHE A 97 8.82 -0.20 -10.88
CA PHE A 97 9.45 -1.52 -10.73
C PHE A 97 10.52 -1.80 -11.78
N GLY A 98 11.26 -0.78 -12.20
CA GLY A 98 12.37 -0.94 -13.14
C GLY A 98 11.95 -1.57 -14.48
N GLY A 99 10.73 -1.25 -14.93
CA GLY A 99 10.16 -1.79 -16.17
C GLY A 99 9.48 -3.16 -16.05
N GLN A 100 9.49 -3.78 -14.87
CA GLN A 100 8.87 -5.08 -14.59
C GLN A 100 7.37 -4.94 -14.27
N PHE A 101 6.68 -6.08 -14.17
CA PHE A 101 5.29 -6.16 -13.77
C PHE A 101 5.19 -6.87 -12.42
N LEU A 102 4.49 -6.27 -11.46
CA LEU A 102 4.26 -6.87 -10.15
C LEU A 102 3.08 -7.85 -10.25
N GLU A 103 3.39 -9.14 -10.24
CA GLU A 103 2.43 -10.21 -10.47
C GLU A 103 1.53 -10.45 -9.26
N HIS A 104 0.20 -10.35 -9.49
CA HIS A 104 -0.78 -10.72 -8.48
C HIS A 104 -1.10 -12.21 -8.49
N ILE A 105 -0.54 -12.97 -7.54
CA ILE A 105 -0.77 -14.41 -7.36
C ILE A 105 -1.51 -14.65 -6.04
N PRO A 106 -2.85 -14.74 -6.04
CA PRO A 106 -3.61 -15.03 -4.82
C PRO A 106 -3.50 -16.51 -4.44
N GLU A 107 -3.27 -16.81 -3.16
CA GLU A 107 -3.45 -18.18 -2.64
C GLU A 107 -4.92 -18.50 -2.40
N ILE A 108 -5.21 -19.80 -2.35
CA ILE A 108 -6.54 -20.33 -2.03
C ILE A 108 -6.83 -20.21 -0.53
N ASP A 109 -5.83 -20.51 0.32
CA ASP A 109 -5.97 -20.50 1.77
C ASP A 109 -5.54 -19.17 2.37
N ARG A 110 -6.34 -18.64 3.31
CA ARG A 110 -6.02 -17.41 4.03
C ARG A 110 -5.18 -17.70 5.27
N LYS A 111 -4.17 -16.87 5.52
CA LYS A 111 -3.33 -16.92 6.71
C LYS A 111 -3.83 -15.98 7.80
N TYR A 112 -3.57 -16.37 9.04
CA TYR A 112 -3.93 -15.65 10.27
C TYR A 112 -2.68 -15.50 11.16
N ASP A 113 -1.61 -14.93 10.61
CA ASP A 113 -0.26 -14.94 11.21
C ASP A 113 0.27 -13.54 11.59
N GLY A 114 -0.56 -12.50 11.50
CA GLY A 114 -0.19 -11.12 11.83
C GLY A 114 0.64 -10.41 10.75
N SER A 115 0.76 -10.97 9.54
CA SER A 115 1.43 -10.32 8.39
C SER A 115 0.86 -8.94 8.04
N VAL A 116 -0.44 -8.70 8.20
CA VAL A 116 -1.09 -7.42 7.90
C VAL A 116 -0.51 -6.28 8.74
N GLN A 117 -0.35 -6.51 10.05
CA GLN A 117 0.28 -5.54 10.95
C GLN A 117 1.72 -5.25 10.51
N ARG A 118 2.51 -6.30 10.33
CA ARG A 118 3.92 -6.16 9.93
C ARG A 118 4.04 -5.41 8.61
N THR A 119 3.09 -5.60 7.70
CA THR A 119 3.04 -4.88 6.43
C THR A 119 2.79 -3.39 6.63
N ALA A 120 1.85 -3.01 7.50
CA ALA A 120 1.62 -1.60 7.85
C ALA A 120 2.89 -0.95 8.42
N GLU A 121 3.60 -1.66 9.31
CA GLU A 121 4.88 -1.20 9.88
C GLU A 121 5.97 -1.05 8.80
N VAL A 122 6.05 -1.98 7.84
CA VAL A 122 6.98 -1.90 6.71
C VAL A 122 6.67 -0.70 5.80
N ILE A 123 5.38 -0.43 5.53
CA ILE A 123 4.94 0.73 4.74
C ILE A 123 5.26 2.04 5.49
N GLU A 124 5.04 2.07 6.80
CA GLU A 124 5.40 3.23 7.63
C GLU A 124 6.91 3.48 7.59
N ALA A 125 7.72 2.43 7.76
CA ALA A 125 9.17 2.50 7.65
C ALA A 125 9.64 2.89 6.24
N ASN A 126 8.82 2.64 5.22
CA ASN A 126 9.05 3.07 3.83
C ASN A 126 8.65 4.53 3.56
N GLY A 127 8.22 5.26 4.59
CA GLY A 127 8.01 6.70 4.58
C GLY A 127 6.57 7.14 4.31
N PHE A 128 5.61 6.22 4.23
CA PHE A 128 4.19 6.56 4.06
C PHE A 128 3.47 6.71 5.39
N GLU A 129 2.32 7.38 5.38
CA GLU A 129 1.40 7.45 6.51
C GLU A 129 0.42 6.27 6.48
N ILE A 130 0.20 5.65 7.64
CA ILE A 130 -0.72 4.53 7.80
C ILE A 130 -2.07 5.02 8.31
N ASP A 131 -3.12 4.64 7.60
CA ASP A 131 -4.49 4.78 8.09
C ASP A 131 -4.84 3.57 8.98
N TRP A 132 -4.39 3.61 10.23
CA TRP A 132 -4.52 2.49 11.18
C TRP A 132 -5.92 1.90 11.26
N PRO A 133 -7.03 2.69 11.33
CA PRO A 133 -8.38 2.13 11.30
C PRO A 133 -8.68 1.20 10.12
N LEU A 134 -8.07 1.41 8.95
CA LEU A 134 -8.24 0.53 7.79
C LEU A 134 -7.45 -0.77 7.93
N TRP A 135 -6.21 -0.69 8.43
CA TRP A 135 -5.33 -1.84 8.62
C TRP A 135 -5.72 -2.71 9.83
N GLU A 136 -6.21 -2.09 10.90
CA GLU A 136 -6.65 -2.78 12.11
C GLU A 136 -7.96 -3.58 11.92
N LYS A 137 -8.81 -3.18 10.96
CA LYS A 137 -10.08 -3.88 10.70
C LYS A 137 -9.87 -5.36 10.36
N ASP A 138 -8.83 -5.63 9.55
CA ASP A 138 -8.49 -6.97 9.06
C ASP A 138 -7.14 -7.44 9.60
N PHE A 139 -6.70 -6.88 10.72
CA PHE A 139 -5.42 -7.18 11.37
C PHE A 139 -5.18 -8.68 11.61
N ALA A 140 -6.26 -9.41 11.89
CA ALA A 140 -6.25 -10.84 12.08
C ALA A 140 -6.60 -11.64 10.81
N LYS A 141 -7.00 -11.01 9.70
CA LYS A 141 -7.48 -11.65 8.45
C LYS A 141 -6.71 -11.13 7.24
N CYS A 142 -5.57 -11.76 6.93
CA CYS A 142 -4.76 -11.37 5.76
C CYS A 142 -5.34 -11.92 4.45
N THR A 143 -5.12 -11.20 3.34
CA THR A 143 -5.21 -11.77 1.99
C THR A 143 -3.90 -12.49 1.62
N PRO A 144 -3.97 -13.50 0.74
CA PRO A 144 -2.92 -14.52 0.71
C PRO A 144 -1.66 -14.14 -0.10
N CYS A 145 -0.48 -14.42 0.47
CA CYS A 145 0.83 -14.51 -0.21
C CYS A 145 1.59 -15.79 0.24
N HIS A 146 2.25 -16.51 -0.68
CA HIS A 146 3.01 -17.74 -0.37
C HIS A 146 4.24 -17.46 0.51
N PRO A 147 4.58 -18.32 1.51
CA PRO A 147 5.84 -18.18 2.25
C PRO A 147 7.06 -18.28 1.32
N GLY A 148 7.96 -17.30 1.34
CA GLY A 148 9.12 -17.25 0.45
C GLY A 148 8.83 -16.90 -1.02
N SER A 149 7.61 -16.45 -1.37
CA SER A 149 7.36 -15.80 -2.66
C SER A 149 7.55 -14.28 -2.56
N ASN A 150 7.94 -13.66 -3.66
CA ASN A 150 8.02 -12.20 -3.78
C ASN A 150 6.70 -11.59 -4.30
N CYS A 151 5.56 -12.20 -3.98
CA CYS A 151 4.29 -11.59 -4.31
C CYS A 151 4.02 -10.39 -3.39
N HIS A 152 3.39 -9.38 -3.99
CA HIS A 152 3.08 -8.04 -3.49
C HIS A 152 2.61 -7.99 -2.06
#